data_AF-A0A178LNR7-F1
#
_entry.id   AF-A0A178LNR7-F1
#
_cell.length_a   1.000
_cell.length_b   1.000
_cell.length_c   1.000
_cell.angle_alpha   90.00
_cell.angle_beta   90.00
_cell.angle_gamma   90.00
#
_symmetry.space_group_name_H-M   'P 1'
#
loop_
_entity.id
_entity.type
_entity.pdbx_description
1 polymer ?
#
loop_
_entity_poly.entity_id
_entity_poly.type
_entity_poly.pdbx_seq_one_letter_code
_entity_poly.pdbx_strand_id
1 'polypeptide(L)'
;MTTVPHAAASEPMPAMSVTVTGADKAKRQVNWPKLAFLGLILLGFALYTEVAMGMEWRTVAGRVGPGYFPRLLGFLAMAITVFAMVRELLQRPAIDAPVDAAEAAEEAAEPDLGRHPLALAGFVVAAALFVGLFGLLGAALSGILFLGATLWFLDREHHVRAVILAIAVPVLLYLAFESALNVGLPQGIVPIG
;
A
#
# COMPACT_ATOMS: atom_id res chain seq x y z
N MET A 1 94.68 5.49 -14.47
CA MET A 1 93.85 5.45 -13.25
C MET A 1 92.91 6.65 -13.38
N THR A 2 91.59 6.57 -13.47
CA THR A 2 90.64 5.61 -12.89
C THR A 2 89.26 5.84 -13.55
N THR A 3 88.70 4.76 -14.10
CA THR A 3 87.28 4.33 -14.13
C THR A 3 86.13 5.29 -14.46
N VAL A 4 85.49 5.01 -15.60
CA VAL A 4 84.08 5.29 -15.92
C VAL A 4 83.16 4.45 -15.02
N PRO A 5 82.08 4.99 -14.43
CA PRO A 5 81.04 4.18 -13.82
C PRO A 5 79.91 3.87 -14.81
N HIS A 6 79.72 2.56 -14.91
CA HIS A 6 78.72 1.73 -15.55
C HIS A 6 77.27 2.24 -15.47
N ALA A 7 76.57 2.24 -16.60
CA ALA A 7 75.12 2.26 -16.67
C ALA A 7 74.55 1.00 -15.98
N ALA A 8 73.73 1.20 -14.95
CA ALA A 8 73.00 0.13 -14.28
C ALA A 8 71.61 -0.03 -14.91
N ALA A 9 71.30 -1.29 -15.21
CA ALA A 9 70.16 -1.76 -15.98
C ALA A 9 68.80 -1.42 -15.35
N SER A 10 67.84 -1.11 -16.20
CA SER A 10 66.42 -1.08 -15.90
C SER A 10 65.94 -2.48 -15.50
N GLU A 11 65.49 -2.64 -14.25
CA GLU A 11 64.81 -3.85 -13.81
C GLU A 11 63.46 -3.98 -14.54
N PRO A 12 63.15 -5.13 -15.17
CA PRO A 12 61.81 -5.37 -15.68
C PRO A 12 60.86 -5.55 -14.50
N MET A 13 59.78 -4.75 -14.50
CA MET A 13 58.71 -4.85 -13.50
C MET A 13 58.21 -6.30 -13.39
N PRO A 14 57.96 -6.81 -12.17
CA PRO A 14 57.31 -8.10 -12.02
C PRO A 14 55.90 -7.97 -12.60
N ALA A 15 55.66 -8.68 -13.71
CA ALA A 15 54.33 -8.87 -14.25
C ALA A 15 53.49 -9.58 -13.18
N MET A 16 52.66 -8.81 -12.47
CA MET A 16 51.57 -9.34 -11.67
C MET A 16 50.60 -10.03 -12.63
N SER A 17 50.78 -11.33 -12.79
CA SER A 17 49.77 -12.20 -13.40
C SER A 17 48.57 -12.22 -12.46
N VAL A 18 47.58 -11.36 -12.73
CA VAL A 18 46.25 -11.45 -12.14
C VAL A 18 45.59 -12.69 -12.73
N THR A 19 45.75 -13.81 -12.04
CA THR A 19 44.99 -15.02 -12.28
C THR A 19 43.53 -14.72 -11.92
N VAL A 20 42.71 -14.36 -12.92
CA VAL A 20 41.26 -14.27 -12.80
C VAL A 20 40.72 -15.67 -12.56
N THR A 21 40.76 -16.08 -11.30
CA THR A 21 40.31 -17.37 -10.82
C THR A 21 38.84 -17.24 -10.45
N GLY A 22 38.00 -18.01 -11.12
CA GLY A 22 36.63 -18.29 -10.67
C GLY A 22 35.61 -17.28 -11.13
N ALA A 23 34.86 -17.63 -12.18
CA ALA A 23 33.47 -17.22 -12.30
C ALA A 23 32.72 -17.80 -11.10
N ASP A 24 32.76 -17.09 -9.98
CA ASP A 24 31.97 -17.41 -8.81
C ASP A 24 30.52 -17.29 -9.23
N LYS A 25 29.84 -18.42 -9.40
CA LYS A 25 28.39 -18.47 -9.56
C LYS A 25 27.81 -17.93 -8.27
N ALA A 26 27.63 -16.61 -8.20
CA ALA A 26 26.99 -15.91 -7.10
C ALA A 26 25.70 -16.66 -6.76
N LYS A 27 25.75 -17.41 -5.65
CA LYS A 27 24.67 -18.29 -5.22
C LYS A 27 23.49 -17.36 -4.92
N ARG A 28 22.46 -17.39 -5.77
CA ARG A 28 21.26 -16.56 -5.63
C ARG A 28 20.64 -16.85 -4.26
N GLN A 29 20.82 -15.94 -3.31
CA GLN A 29 20.22 -16.04 -1.99
C GLN A 29 18.76 -15.61 -2.12
N VAL A 30 17.88 -16.61 -2.20
CA VAL A 30 16.44 -16.39 -2.23
C VAL A 30 15.94 -16.26 -0.79
N ASN A 31 15.20 -15.20 -0.48
CA ASN A 31 14.63 -15.00 0.85
C ASN A 31 13.38 -15.88 1.03
N TRP A 32 13.60 -17.15 1.36
CA TRP A 32 12.55 -18.15 1.55
C TRP A 32 11.46 -17.73 2.55
N PRO A 33 11.78 -17.15 3.73
CA PRO A 33 10.75 -16.62 4.64
C PRO A 33 9.85 -15.58 3.99
N LYS A 34 10.43 -14.63 3.24
CA LYS A 34 9.68 -13.59 2.54
C LYS A 34 8.78 -14.17 1.45
N LEU A 35 9.27 -15.16 0.70
CA LEU A 35 8.45 -15.86 -0.29
C LEU A 35 7.32 -16.66 0.35
N ALA A 36 7.57 -17.32 1.48
CA ALA A 36 6.52 -18.04 2.22
C ALA A 36 5.44 -17.08 2.72
N PHE A 37 5.84 -15.91 3.25
CA PHE A 37 4.93 -14.84 3.67
C PHE A 37 4.10 -14.30 2.49
N LEU A 38 4.75 -13.93 1.38
CA LEU A 38 4.06 -13.48 0.17
C LEU A 38 3.13 -14.56 -0.39
N GLY A 39 3.53 -15.83 -0.33
CA GLY A 39 2.68 -16.96 -0.72
C GLY A 39 1.45 -17.11 0.17
N LEU A 40 1.59 -16.92 1.49
CA LEU A 40 0.48 -16.95 2.44
C LEU A 40 -0.49 -15.78 2.21
N ILE A 41 0.02 -14.56 2.01
CA ILE A 41 -0.80 -13.39 1.67
C ILE A 41 -1.53 -13.61 0.35
N LEU A 42 -0.83 -14.12 -0.68
CA LEU A 42 -1.42 -14.40 -1.99
C LEU A 42 -2.57 -15.42 -1.86
N LEU A 43 -2.39 -16.46 -1.05
CA LEU A 43 -3.45 -17.42 -0.74
C LEU A 43 -4.63 -16.74 -0.04
N GLY A 44 -4.37 -15.87 0.93
CA GLY A 44 -5.40 -15.08 1.62
C GLY A 44 -6.22 -14.22 0.64
N PHE A 45 -5.56 -13.48 -0.25
CA PHE A 45 -6.24 -12.68 -1.27
C PHE A 45 -6.97 -13.54 -2.31
N ALA A 46 -6.45 -14.71 -2.67
CA ALA A 46 -7.15 -15.65 -3.54
C ALA A 46 -8.45 -16.14 -2.90
N LEU A 47 -8.40 -16.58 -1.63
CA LEU A 47 -9.60 -17.01 -0.89
C LEU A 47 -10.61 -15.86 -0.73
N TYR A 48 -10.15 -14.65 -0.41
CA TYR A 48 -10.98 -13.46 -0.36
C TYR A 48 -11.68 -13.19 -1.71
N THR A 49 -10.94 -13.29 -2.81
CA THR A 49 -11.47 -13.08 -4.16
C THR A 49 -12.46 -14.16 -4.55
N GLU A 50 -12.21 -15.42 -4.19
CA GLU A 50 -13.16 -16.53 -4.40
C GLU A 50 -14.49 -16.30 -3.66
N VAL A 51 -14.45 -15.86 -2.40
CA VAL A 51 -15.66 -15.47 -1.67
C VAL A 51 -16.37 -14.32 -2.39
N ALA A 52 -15.60 -13.36 -2.92
CA ALA A 52 -16.15 -12.25 -3.71
C ALA A 52 -16.76 -12.69 -5.04
N MET A 53 -16.27 -13.77 -5.65
CA MET A 53 -16.83 -14.33 -6.88
C MET A 53 -18.25 -14.88 -6.69
N GLY A 54 -18.62 -15.27 -5.47
CA GLY A 54 -19.97 -15.70 -5.13
C GLY A 54 -21.01 -14.57 -5.03
N MET A 55 -20.60 -13.30 -5.03
CA MET A 55 -21.53 -12.15 -4.88
C MET A 55 -22.05 -11.64 -6.23
N GLU A 56 -23.21 -10.99 -6.29
CA GLU A 56 -23.70 -10.43 -7.57
C GLU A 56 -22.76 -9.33 -8.12
N TRP A 57 -22.40 -9.44 -9.41
CA TRP A 57 -21.57 -8.43 -10.10
C TRP A 57 -22.36 -7.15 -10.41
N ARG A 58 -23.64 -7.31 -10.76
CA ARG A 58 -24.59 -6.23 -11.01
C ARG A 58 -25.91 -6.55 -10.33
N THR A 59 -26.61 -5.51 -9.90
CA THR A 59 -27.98 -5.65 -9.40
C THR A 59 -28.94 -5.92 -10.55
N VAL A 60 -30.16 -6.36 -10.24
CA VAL A 60 -31.25 -6.53 -11.22
C VAL A 60 -31.53 -5.24 -12.01
N ALA A 61 -31.31 -4.08 -11.40
CA ALA A 61 -31.45 -2.77 -12.05
C ALA A 61 -30.26 -2.37 -12.94
N GLY A 62 -29.30 -3.28 -13.19
CA GLY A 62 -28.12 -3.03 -14.01
C GLY A 62 -27.03 -2.18 -13.35
N ARG A 63 -27.18 -1.84 -12.06
CA ARG A 63 -26.21 -1.06 -11.27
C ARG A 63 -25.07 -1.96 -10.79
N VAL A 64 -23.95 -1.36 -10.40
CA VAL A 64 -22.83 -2.10 -9.79
C VAL A 64 -23.32 -2.82 -8.53
N GLY A 65 -23.08 -4.13 -8.47
CA GLY A 65 -23.48 -5.01 -7.37
C GLY A 65 -22.43 -5.07 -6.26
N PRO A 66 -22.79 -5.64 -5.09
CA PRO A 66 -21.90 -5.71 -3.93
C PRO A 66 -20.62 -6.51 -4.19
N GLY A 67 -20.62 -7.42 -5.17
CA GLY A 67 -19.45 -8.21 -5.54
C GLY A 67 -18.44 -7.47 -6.42
N TYR A 68 -18.72 -6.29 -6.94
CA TYR A 68 -17.80 -5.59 -7.84
C TYR A 68 -16.54 -5.11 -7.11
N PHE A 69 -16.72 -4.36 -6.03
CA PHE A 69 -15.61 -3.76 -5.30
C PHE A 69 -14.69 -4.80 -4.64
N PRO A 70 -15.20 -5.83 -3.95
CA PRO A 70 -14.36 -6.88 -3.37
C PRO A 70 -13.56 -7.66 -4.42
N ARG A 71 -14.14 -7.93 -5.60
CA ARG A 71 -13.38 -8.58 -6.69
C ARG A 71 -12.27 -7.69 -7.21
N LEU A 72 -12.56 -6.42 -7.48
CA LEU A 72 -11.56 -5.46 -7.96
C LEU A 72 -10.38 -5.35 -6.97
N LEU A 73 -10.70 -5.19 -5.68
CA LEU A 73 -9.70 -5.14 -4.61
C LEU A 73 -8.88 -6.44 -4.56
N GLY A 74 -9.56 -7.58 -4.59
CA GLY A 74 -8.94 -8.90 -4.54
C GLY A 74 -7.97 -9.14 -5.71
N PHE A 75 -8.41 -8.88 -6.95
CA PHE A 75 -7.56 -9.02 -8.13
C PHE A 75 -6.38 -8.05 -8.11
N LEU A 76 -6.57 -6.80 -7.70
CA LEU A 76 -5.49 -5.82 -7.62
C LEU A 76 -4.46 -6.22 -6.56
N ALA A 77 -4.92 -6.63 -5.37
CA ALA A 77 -4.06 -7.12 -4.31
C ALA A 77 -3.27 -8.36 -4.75
N MET A 78 -3.93 -9.35 -5.36
CA MET A 78 -3.27 -10.52 -5.95
C MET A 78 -2.21 -10.13 -6.98
N ALA A 79 -2.53 -9.20 -7.90
CA ALA A 79 -1.59 -8.76 -8.93
C ALA A 79 -0.34 -8.10 -8.32
N ILE A 80 -0.52 -7.24 -7.32
CA ILE A 80 0.58 -6.59 -6.59
C ILE A 80 1.42 -7.64 -5.85
N THR A 81 0.81 -8.61 -5.18
CA THR A 81 1.54 -9.68 -4.46
C THR A 81 2.31 -10.59 -5.41
N VAL A 82 1.70 -10.99 -6.53
CA VAL A 82 2.39 -11.77 -7.57
C VAL A 82 3.56 -10.98 -8.13
N PHE A 83 3.37 -9.70 -8.44
CA PHE A 83 4.44 -8.83 -8.90
C PHE A 83 5.59 -8.73 -7.89
N ALA A 84 5.28 -8.55 -6.60
CA ALA A 84 6.28 -8.52 -5.53
C ALA A 84 7.03 -9.86 -5.40
N MET A 85 6.32 -10.99 -5.49
CA MET A 85 6.91 -12.33 -5.44
C MET A 85 7.79 -12.61 -6.66
N VAL A 86 7.35 -12.22 -7.85
CA VAL A 86 8.12 -12.29 -9.09
C VAL A 86 9.37 -11.43 -8.99
N ARG A 87 9.26 -10.20 -8.46
CA ARG A 87 10.40 -9.30 -8.23
C ARG A 87 11.40 -9.91 -7.25
N GLU A 88 10.96 -10.48 -6.14
CA GLU A 88 11.80 -11.18 -5.16
C GLU A 88 12.53 -12.37 -5.79
N LEU A 89 11.84 -13.11 -6.67
CA LEU A 89 12.48 -14.18 -7.41
C LEU A 89 13.50 -13.60 -8.42
N LEU A 90 13.14 -12.62 -9.23
CA LEU A 90 14.05 -12.09 -10.27
C LEU A 90 15.21 -11.25 -9.71
N GLN A 91 15.12 -10.77 -8.47
CA GLN A 91 16.18 -9.99 -7.84
C GLN A 91 17.48 -10.80 -7.73
N ARG A 92 18.56 -10.22 -8.26
CA ARG A 92 19.94 -10.59 -7.93
C ARG A 92 20.28 -9.99 -6.56
N PRO A 93 21.24 -10.53 -5.80
CA PRO A 93 21.69 -9.91 -4.55
C PRO A 93 22.38 -8.58 -4.89
N ALA A 94 21.58 -7.55 -5.04
CA ALA A 94 21.98 -6.16 -5.03
C ALA A 94 21.21 -5.56 -3.85
N ILE A 95 22.02 -5.17 -2.87
CA ILE A 95 21.65 -4.37 -1.72
C ILE A 95 20.85 -3.17 -2.25
N ASP A 96 19.69 -2.94 -1.62
CA ASP A 96 18.79 -1.79 -1.79
C ASP A 96 17.84 -1.78 -3.01
N ALA A 97 16.56 -2.04 -2.73
CA ALA A 97 15.43 -1.42 -3.41
C ALA A 97 14.20 -1.37 -2.48
N PRO A 98 13.49 -0.24 -2.41
CA PRO A 98 12.66 0.14 -1.27
C PRO A 98 11.37 -0.69 -1.20
N VAL A 99 11.10 -1.21 0.00
CA VAL A 99 9.78 -1.68 0.47
C VAL A 99 8.99 -0.52 1.11
N ASP A 100 9.55 0.69 1.01
CA ASP A 100 9.15 1.89 1.74
C ASP A 100 7.72 2.38 1.42
N ALA A 101 7.18 2.18 0.21
CA ALA A 101 5.86 2.74 -0.11
C ALA A 101 4.67 1.98 0.50
N ALA A 102 4.81 0.68 0.75
CA ALA A 102 3.75 -0.14 1.35
C ALA A 102 3.92 -0.19 2.87
N GLU A 103 5.15 -0.34 3.36
CA GLU A 103 5.46 -0.28 4.79
C GLU A 103 5.26 1.14 5.35
N ALA A 104 5.61 2.22 4.62
CA ALA A 104 5.29 3.58 5.08
C ALA A 104 3.80 3.91 4.99
N ALA A 105 3.05 3.27 4.08
CA ALA A 105 1.60 3.39 4.07
C ALA A 105 0.94 2.62 5.22
N GLU A 106 1.53 1.50 5.63
CA GLU A 106 1.08 0.68 6.77
C GLU A 106 1.49 1.31 8.12
N GLU A 107 2.70 1.86 8.24
CA GLU A 107 3.22 2.55 9.43
C GLU A 107 2.61 3.96 9.59
N ALA A 108 2.29 4.66 8.50
CA ALA A 108 1.49 5.89 8.58
C ALA A 108 0.00 5.62 8.84
N ALA A 109 -0.46 4.39 8.57
CA ALA A 109 -1.83 3.96 8.84
C ALA A 109 -1.99 3.24 10.18
N GLU A 110 -0.91 2.76 10.81
CA GLU A 110 -0.92 2.23 12.17
C GLU A 110 -1.22 3.38 13.14
N PRO A 111 -2.46 3.47 13.63
CA PRO A 111 -2.76 4.47 14.62
C PRO A 111 -2.06 4.01 15.91
N ASP A 112 -1.36 4.90 16.62
CA ASP A 112 -0.76 4.63 17.95
C ASP A 112 -1.87 4.39 19.00
N LEU A 113 -2.57 3.26 18.85
CA LEU A 113 -3.75 2.83 19.62
C LEU A 113 -3.36 2.27 20.98
N GLY A 114 -2.11 1.81 21.11
CA GLY A 114 -1.61 1.11 22.30
C GLY A 114 -1.42 2.01 23.52
N ARG A 115 -1.32 3.33 23.32
CA ARG A 115 -1.05 4.29 24.42
C ARG A 115 -2.28 5.02 24.96
N HIS A 116 -3.42 4.96 24.25
CA HIS A 116 -4.62 5.71 24.62
C HIS A 116 -5.90 4.87 24.42
N PRO A 117 -6.24 3.95 25.35
CA PRO A 117 -7.42 3.11 25.23
C PRO A 117 -8.73 3.92 25.15
N LEU A 118 -8.76 5.12 25.74
CA LEU A 118 -9.90 6.04 25.65
C LEU A 118 -10.06 6.62 24.25
N ALA A 119 -8.96 6.93 23.56
CA ALA A 119 -9.00 7.43 22.18
C ALA A 119 -9.46 6.33 21.22
N LEU A 120 -9.00 5.09 21.42
CA LEU A 120 -9.49 3.93 20.70
C LEU A 120 -10.99 3.72 20.91
N ALA A 121 -11.46 3.75 22.17
CA ALA A 121 -12.89 3.64 22.47
C ALA A 121 -13.70 4.77 21.82
N GLY A 122 -13.19 6.01 21.87
CA GLY A 122 -13.81 7.17 21.22
C GLY A 122 -13.90 7.01 19.70
N PHE A 123 -12.84 6.52 19.06
CA PHE A 123 -12.82 6.26 17.61
C PHE A 123 -13.80 5.14 17.22
N VAL A 124 -13.86 4.06 17.99
CA VAL A 124 -14.82 2.96 17.76
C VAL A 124 -16.26 3.46 17.88
N VAL A 125 -16.56 4.28 18.90
CA VAL A 125 -17.87 4.90 19.04
C VAL A 125 -18.16 5.84 17.88
N ALA A 126 -17.20 6.66 17.45
CA ALA A 126 -17.35 7.53 16.29
C ALA A 126 -17.61 6.74 14.99
N ALA A 127 -16.92 5.63 14.78
CA ALA A 127 -17.13 4.74 13.64
C ALA A 127 -18.52 4.06 13.68
N ALA A 128 -18.96 3.62 14.86
CA ALA A 128 -20.30 3.05 15.05
C ALA A 128 -21.40 4.10 14.78
N LEU A 129 -21.22 5.33 15.28
CA LEU A 129 -22.11 6.45 15.00
C LEU A 129 -22.14 6.77 13.51
N PHE A 130 -20.98 6.81 12.85
CA PHE A 130 -20.87 7.01 11.41
C PHE A 130 -21.72 6.00 10.62
N VAL A 131 -21.61 4.71 10.95
CA VAL A 131 -22.42 3.66 10.32
C VAL A 131 -23.91 3.84 10.63
N GLY A 132 -24.27 4.20 11.87
CA GLY A 132 -25.67 4.48 12.24
C GLY A 132 -26.26 5.69 11.49
N LEU A 133 -25.44 6.72 11.24
CA LEU A 133 -25.85 7.95 10.56
C LEU A 133 -26.05 7.74 9.06
N PHE A 134 -25.51 6.69 8.43
CA PHE A 134 -25.63 6.43 6.99
C PHE A 134 -27.07 6.43 6.48
N GLY A 135 -27.99 5.79 7.23
CA GLY A 135 -29.39 5.72 6.83
C GLY A 135 -30.13 7.06 6.95
N LEU A 136 -29.70 7.93 7.88
CA LEU A 136 -30.37 9.20 8.17
C LEU A 136 -29.78 10.35 7.34
N LEU A 137 -28.47 10.55 7.42
CA LEU A 137 -27.77 11.68 6.79
C LEU A 137 -27.28 11.37 5.38
N GLY A 138 -27.17 10.10 5.02
CA GLY A 138 -26.62 9.70 3.73
C GLY A 138 -25.09 9.59 3.75
N ALA A 139 -24.53 8.99 2.70
CA ALA A 139 -23.11 8.64 2.65
C ALA A 139 -22.19 9.88 2.68
N ALA A 140 -22.53 10.93 1.94
CA ALA A 140 -21.71 12.14 1.87
C ALA A 140 -21.66 12.88 3.22
N LEU A 141 -22.81 13.20 3.81
CA LEU A 141 -22.86 13.93 5.09
C LEU A 141 -22.29 13.13 6.25
N SER A 142 -22.59 11.83 6.34
CA SER A 142 -21.97 10.96 7.34
C SER A 142 -20.45 10.96 7.19
N GLY A 143 -19.95 10.89 5.95
CA GLY A 143 -18.51 10.96 5.65
C GLY A 143 -17.89 12.28 6.09
N ILE A 144 -18.55 13.40 5.82
CA ILE A 144 -18.09 14.73 6.22
C ILE A 144 -18.00 14.85 7.75
N LEU A 145 -19.03 14.42 8.47
CA LEU A 145 -19.04 14.48 9.93
C LEU A 145 -17.99 13.57 10.54
N PHE A 146 -17.85 12.34 10.05
CA PHE A 146 -16.88 11.38 10.56
C PHE A 146 -15.45 11.84 10.29
N LEU A 147 -15.14 12.21 9.05
CA LEU A 147 -13.80 12.67 8.69
C LEU A 147 -13.48 14.00 9.36
N GLY A 148 -14.46 14.92 9.44
CA GLY A 148 -14.35 16.18 10.17
C GLY A 148 -14.06 15.97 11.65
N ALA A 149 -14.82 15.11 12.34
CA ALA A 149 -14.60 14.80 13.74
C ALA A 149 -13.22 14.15 13.97
N THR A 150 -12.81 13.25 13.08
CA THR A 150 -11.51 12.56 13.16
C THR A 150 -10.36 13.54 12.96
N LEU A 151 -10.41 14.36 11.91
CA LEU A 151 -9.38 15.37 11.64
C LEU A 151 -9.36 16.48 12.69
N TRP A 152 -10.51 16.87 13.25
CA TRP A 152 -10.54 17.84 14.35
C TRP A 152 -9.89 17.30 15.63
N PHE A 153 -10.04 16.00 15.87
CA PHE A 153 -9.41 15.34 17.01
C PHE A 153 -7.90 15.12 16.79
N LEU A 154 -7.50 14.75 15.57
CA LEU A 154 -6.13 14.32 15.24
C LEU A 154 -5.22 15.47 14.76
N ASP A 155 -5.74 16.43 13.99
CA ASP A 155 -5.01 17.57 13.42
C ASP A 155 -5.49 18.90 14.04
N ARG A 156 -5.10 19.12 15.30
CA ARG A 156 -5.48 20.31 16.08
C ARG A 156 -4.85 21.61 15.59
N GLU A 157 -3.82 21.56 14.75
CA GLU A 157 -3.07 22.74 14.34
C GLU A 157 -3.61 23.35 13.03
N HIS A 158 -4.26 22.56 12.16
CA HIS A 158 -4.66 23.00 10.82
C HIS A 158 -6.16 22.84 10.54
N HIS A 159 -7.01 23.44 11.38
CA HIS A 159 -8.47 23.35 11.25
C HIS A 159 -9.02 23.70 9.86
N VAL A 160 -8.42 24.65 9.13
CA VAL A 160 -8.86 25.00 7.76
C VAL A 160 -8.61 23.84 6.80
N ARG A 161 -7.44 23.21 6.84
CA ARG A 161 -7.11 22.04 6.01
C ARG A 161 -8.01 20.87 6.40
N ALA A 162 -8.23 20.66 7.69
CA ALA A 162 -9.13 19.64 8.19
C ALA A 162 -10.56 19.80 7.63
N VAL A 163 -11.11 21.01 7.64
CA VAL A 163 -12.45 21.30 7.07
C VAL A 163 -12.47 21.06 5.55
N ILE A 164 -11.46 21.51 4.82
CA ILE A 164 -11.37 21.29 3.37
C ILE A 164 -11.35 19.79 3.06
N LEU A 165 -10.50 19.02 3.73
CA LEU A 165 -10.39 17.57 3.51
C LEU A 165 -11.66 16.84 3.95
N ALA A 166 -12.25 17.23 5.07
CA ALA A 166 -13.49 16.67 5.59
C ALA A 166 -14.65 16.83 4.60
N ILE A 167 -14.68 17.91 3.81
CA ILE A 167 -15.72 18.13 2.80
C ILE A 167 -15.33 17.52 1.46
N ALA A 168 -14.14 17.85 0.95
CA ALA A 168 -13.73 17.49 -0.39
C ALA A 168 -13.61 15.98 -0.57
N VAL A 169 -13.00 15.26 0.38
CA VAL A 169 -12.76 13.82 0.22
C VAL A 169 -14.07 13.03 0.16
N PRO A 170 -15.02 13.17 1.10
CA PRO A 170 -16.27 12.41 1.04
C PRO A 170 -17.16 12.79 -0.15
N VAL A 171 -17.21 14.08 -0.52
CA VAL A 171 -18.01 14.53 -1.67
C VAL A 171 -17.44 14.00 -2.98
N LEU A 172 -16.12 14.11 -3.19
CA LEU A 172 -15.49 13.59 -4.40
C LEU A 172 -15.66 12.07 -4.51
N LEU A 173 -15.54 11.35 -3.39
CA LEU A 173 -15.74 9.90 -3.36
C LEU A 173 -17.21 9.53 -3.63
N TYR A 174 -18.16 10.28 -3.06
CA TYR A 174 -19.58 10.13 -3.33
C TYR A 174 -19.88 10.28 -4.82
N LEU A 175 -19.41 11.38 -5.42
CA LEU A 175 -19.60 11.65 -6.85
C LEU A 175 -18.90 10.60 -7.73
N ALA A 176 -17.71 10.12 -7.36
CA ALA A 176 -17.04 9.05 -8.10
C ALA A 176 -17.85 7.74 -8.06
N PHE A 177 -18.43 7.38 -6.91
CA PHE A 177 -19.26 6.18 -6.79
C PHE A 177 -20.61 6.31 -7.50
N GLU A 178 -21.22 7.49 -7.45
CA GLU A 178 -22.49 7.74 -8.14
C GLU A 178 -22.30 7.85 -9.65
N SER A 179 -21.34 8.65 -10.13
CA SER A 179 -21.18 8.92 -11.58
C SER A 179 -20.34 7.88 -12.31
N ALA A 180 -19.21 7.43 -11.74
CA ALA A 180 -18.32 6.50 -12.43
C ALA A 180 -18.75 5.04 -12.25
N LEU A 181 -19.35 4.71 -11.09
CA LEU A 181 -19.74 3.34 -10.74
C LEU A 181 -21.26 3.13 -10.72
N ASN A 182 -22.08 4.18 -10.88
CA ASN A 182 -23.54 4.09 -10.85
C ASN A 182 -24.09 3.33 -9.62
N VAL A 183 -23.43 3.51 -8.46
CA VAL A 183 -23.77 2.84 -7.20
C VAL A 183 -24.92 3.57 -6.52
N GLY A 184 -25.85 2.82 -5.93
CA GLY A 184 -26.95 3.36 -5.14
C GLY A 184 -26.51 3.72 -3.73
N LEU A 185 -25.84 4.87 -3.58
CA LEU A 185 -25.48 5.36 -2.26
C LEU A 185 -26.70 5.95 -1.53
N PRO A 186 -26.78 5.82 -0.20
CA PRO A 186 -27.80 6.49 0.59
C PRO A 186 -27.68 8.01 0.44
N GLN A 187 -28.72 8.64 -0.10
CA GLN A 187 -28.82 10.10 -0.26
C GLN A 187 -29.10 10.80 1.08
N GLY A 188 -29.77 10.12 2.02
CA GLY A 188 -30.14 10.70 3.31
C GLY A 188 -31.07 11.92 3.19
N ILE A 189 -30.91 12.88 4.10
CA ILE A 189 -31.74 14.10 4.14
C ILE A 189 -31.34 15.13 3.08
N VAL A 190 -30.10 15.12 2.60
CA VAL A 190 -29.61 16.09 1.60
C VAL A 190 -29.31 15.35 0.30
N PRO A 191 -30.17 15.48 -0.73
CA PRO A 191 -29.89 14.91 -2.04
C PRO A 191 -28.75 15.72 -2.68
N ILE A 192 -27.58 15.10 -2.81
CA ILE A 192 -26.40 15.73 -3.45
C ILE A 192 -26.20 15.18 -4.88
N GLY A 193 -27.20 14.48 -5.42
CA GLY A 193 -27.24 13.92 -6.77
C GLY A 193 -28.66 13.89 -7.32
#